data_AF-A0AAD9D0X6-F1
#
_entry.id   AF-A0AAD9D0X6-F1
#
_cell.length_a   1.000
_cell.length_b   1.000
_cell.length_c   1.000
_cell.angle_alpha   90.00
_cell.angle_beta   90.00
_cell.angle_gamma   90.00
#
_symmetry.space_group_name_H-M   'P 1'
#
loop_
_entity.id
_entity.type
_entity.pdbx_description
1 polymer ?
#
loop_
_entity_poly.entity_id
_entity_poly.type
_entity_poly.pdbx_seq_one_letter_code
_entity_poly.pdbx_strand_id
1 'polypeptide(L)'
;MPPRPQPPPDSDIEESYLKGSGPGGQKINKTSSAVQLKHIPTGIVVKSQATRSRSQNRKIAREILAENIDNLQNGDQSRAAIVGDVKRKKAASASKKSKRKYRQLEEEKANSEASDDGTSEEAVQDETNGDPSSEEVKTSLTGDPGSTVQSTNT
;
A
#
# COMPACT_ATOMS: atom_id res chain seq x y z
N MET A 1 10.83 17.58 10.53
CA MET A 1 11.47 16.58 9.63
C MET A 1 12.82 17.13 9.22
N PRO A 2 13.88 16.31 9.14
CA PRO A 2 15.19 16.78 8.68
C PRO A 2 15.13 17.27 7.22
N PRO A 3 15.95 18.26 6.85
CA PRO A 3 16.00 18.79 5.49
C PRO A 3 16.47 17.72 4.50
N ARG A 4 16.09 17.83 3.22
CA ARG A 4 16.57 16.90 2.19
C ARG A 4 18.07 17.10 1.96
N PRO A 5 18.87 16.03 1.87
CA PRO A 5 20.28 16.16 1.53
C PRO A 5 20.41 16.79 0.15
N GLN A 6 21.36 17.70 0.01
CA GLN A 6 21.62 18.38 -1.26
C GLN A 6 22.39 17.43 -2.20
N PRO A 7 22.06 17.43 -3.50
CA PRO A 7 22.84 16.67 -4.46
C PRO A 7 24.28 17.21 -4.53
N PRO A 8 25.28 16.32 -4.70
CA PRO A 8 26.67 16.74 -4.86
C PRO A 8 26.85 17.64 -6.09
N PRO A 9 27.91 18.47 -6.10
CA PRO A 9 28.23 19.33 -7.25
C PRO A 9 28.57 18.49 -8.49
N ASP A 10 28.29 19.04 -9.67
CA ASP A 10 28.53 18.35 -10.95
C ASP A 10 30.04 18.05 -11.20
N SER A 11 30.96 18.69 -10.48
CA SER A 11 32.42 18.43 -10.55
C SER A 11 32.84 17.06 -10.03
N ASP A 12 32.06 16.51 -9.09
CA ASP A 12 32.45 15.31 -8.34
C ASP A 12 31.72 14.05 -8.85
N ILE A 13 30.97 14.20 -9.96
CA ILE A 13 30.08 13.18 -10.50
C ILE A 13 30.48 12.83 -11.93
N GLU A 14 30.71 11.55 -12.18
CA GLU A 14 30.77 10.98 -13.52
C GLU A 14 29.38 10.51 -13.96
N GLU A 15 28.85 11.10 -15.03
CA GLU A 15 27.58 10.70 -15.63
C GLU A 15 27.80 9.81 -16.86
N SER A 16 27.15 8.65 -16.87
CA SER A 16 27.16 7.71 -17.99
C SER A 16 25.73 7.31 -18.37
N TYR A 17 25.49 7.21 -19.68
CA TYR A 17 24.19 6.82 -20.23
C TYR A 17 24.24 5.38 -20.73
N LEU A 18 23.30 4.58 -20.25
CA LEU A 18 23.17 3.18 -20.63
C LEU A 18 21.85 2.94 -21.35
N LYS A 19 21.83 1.88 -22.15
CA LYS A 19 20.58 1.31 -22.65
C LYS A 19 19.86 0.62 -21.51
N GLY A 20 18.53 0.67 -21.52
CA GLY A 20 17.74 -0.06 -20.55
C GLY A 20 17.97 -1.57 -20.71
N SER A 21 17.95 -2.28 -19.59
CA SER A 21 18.00 -3.74 -19.57
C SER A 21 16.68 -4.30 -19.02
N GLY A 22 16.32 -5.51 -19.43
CA GLY A 22 15.14 -6.24 -18.96
C GLY A 22 14.06 -6.49 -20.01
N PRO A 23 12.97 -7.19 -19.64
CA PRO A 23 11.80 -7.43 -20.49
C PRO A 23 11.07 -6.11 -20.74
N GLY A 24 11.58 -5.33 -21.68
CA GLY A 24 11.05 -4.04 -22.09
C GLY A 24 10.69 -4.04 -23.57
N GLY A 25 9.81 -3.10 -23.97
CA GLY A 25 9.51 -2.88 -25.38
C GLY A 25 10.69 -2.27 -26.14
N GLN A 26 10.52 -2.12 -27.46
CA GLN A 26 11.52 -1.57 -28.39
C GLN A 26 12.18 -0.27 -27.88
N LYS A 27 11.40 0.61 -27.24
CA LYS A 27 11.86 1.90 -26.73
C LYS A 27 12.96 1.77 -25.66
N ILE A 28 12.87 0.80 -24.77
CA ILE A 28 13.79 0.61 -23.63
C ILE A 28 15.15 0.11 -24.13
N ASN A 29 15.14 -0.81 -25.10
CA ASN A 29 16.35 -1.43 -25.64
C ASN A 29 17.08 -0.51 -26.64
N LYS A 30 16.35 0.35 -27.36
CA LYS A 30 16.93 1.25 -28.37
C LYS A 30 17.42 2.57 -27.79
N THR A 31 16.74 3.11 -26.78
CA THR A 31 17.04 4.44 -26.24
C THR A 31 17.98 4.32 -25.05
N SER A 32 19.08 5.07 -25.06
CA SER A 32 19.98 5.22 -23.91
C SER A 32 19.39 6.16 -22.86
N SER A 33 18.27 5.75 -22.25
CA SER A 33 17.56 6.55 -21.24
C SER A 33 17.99 6.25 -19.80
N ALA A 34 18.66 5.13 -19.54
CA ALA A 34 19.13 4.78 -18.21
C ALA A 34 20.35 5.64 -17.86
N VAL A 35 20.40 6.17 -16.64
CA VAL A 35 21.49 7.03 -16.17
C VAL A 35 22.23 6.32 -15.05
N GLN A 36 23.55 6.28 -15.15
CA GLN A 36 24.46 5.87 -14.10
C GLN A 36 25.25 7.08 -13.65
N LEU A 37 25.19 7.38 -12.36
CA LEU A 37 26.01 8.40 -11.72
C LEU A 37 27.00 7.72 -10.80
N LYS A 38 28.26 8.14 -10.88
CA LYS A 38 29.32 7.72 -9.97
C LYS A 38 29.87 8.94 -9.27
N HIS A 39 29.88 8.92 -7.94
CA HIS A 39 30.54 9.94 -7.15
C HIS A 39 32.02 9.58 -7.00
N ILE A 40 32.90 10.42 -7.53
CA ILE A 40 34.35 10.16 -7.58
C ILE A 40 34.95 10.00 -6.18
N PRO A 41 34.71 10.91 -5.20
CA PRO A 41 35.43 10.85 -3.93
C PRO A 41 34.92 9.74 -2.99
N THR A 42 33.64 9.34 -3.07
CA THR A 42 33.11 8.24 -2.23
C THR A 42 33.07 6.89 -2.97
N GLY A 43 33.25 6.87 -4.28
CA GLY A 43 33.15 5.66 -5.11
C GLY A 43 31.73 5.07 -5.23
N ILE A 44 30.70 5.76 -4.73
CA ILE A 44 29.31 5.28 -4.79
C ILE A 44 28.79 5.38 -6.22
N VAL A 45 28.23 4.27 -6.70
CA VAL A 45 27.63 4.17 -8.03
C VAL A 45 26.13 3.93 -7.90
N VAL A 46 25.34 4.80 -8.52
CA VAL A 46 23.87 4.71 -8.56
C VAL A 46 23.42 4.58 -10.00
N LYS A 47 22.47 3.68 -10.25
CA LYS A 47 21.82 3.50 -11.55
C LYS A 47 20.33 3.79 -11.41
N SER A 48 19.75 4.55 -12.33
CA SER A 48 18.32 4.86 -12.36
C SER A 48 17.72 4.62 -13.74
N GLN A 49 16.67 3.80 -13.78
CA GLN A 49 15.85 3.47 -14.95
C GLN A 49 14.35 3.58 -14.58
N ALA A 50 13.96 4.62 -13.84
CA ALA A 50 12.58 4.77 -13.39
C ALA A 50 11.63 5.17 -14.53
N THR A 51 12.10 5.99 -15.47
CA THR A 51 11.26 6.57 -16.53
C THR A 51 11.90 6.47 -17.92
N ARG A 52 11.09 6.75 -18.94
CA ARG A 52 11.55 6.84 -20.34
C ARG A 52 12.37 8.11 -20.66
N SER A 53 12.48 9.05 -19.72
CA SER A 53 13.13 10.35 -19.92
C SER A 53 14.48 10.40 -19.21
N ARG A 54 15.56 10.72 -19.96
CA ARG A 54 16.92 10.86 -19.43
C ARG A 54 17.03 11.95 -18.36
N SER A 55 16.38 13.11 -18.55
CA SER A 55 16.47 14.23 -17.62
C SER A 55 15.83 13.91 -16.27
N GLN A 56 14.70 13.20 -16.30
CA GLN A 56 14.01 12.73 -15.11
C GLN A 56 14.83 11.65 -14.40
N ASN A 57 15.43 10.72 -15.15
CA ASN A 57 16.33 9.72 -14.58
C ASN A 57 17.59 10.36 -13.97
N ARG A 58 18.17 11.41 -14.57
CA ARG A 58 19.29 12.18 -14.02
C ARG A 58 18.92 12.83 -12.67
N LYS A 59 17.73 13.44 -12.58
CA LYS A 59 17.23 14.04 -11.34
C LYS A 59 17.05 13.00 -10.24
N ILE A 60 16.38 11.89 -10.56
CA ILE A 60 16.14 10.79 -9.62
C ILE A 60 17.47 10.17 -9.16
N ALA A 61 18.42 9.95 -10.09
CA ALA A 61 19.74 9.43 -9.74
C ALA A 61 20.51 10.36 -8.80
N ARG A 62 20.43 11.69 -8.99
CA ARG A 62 21.04 12.67 -8.08
C ARG A 62 20.39 12.67 -6.70
N GLU A 63 19.07 12.57 -6.62
CA GLU A 63 18.35 12.46 -5.34
C GLU A 63 18.77 11.19 -4.57
N ILE A 64 18.82 10.04 -5.26
CA ILE A 64 19.26 8.77 -4.66
C ILE A 64 20.73 8.83 -4.26
N LEU A 65 21.59 9.44 -5.07
CA LEU A 65 23.01 9.60 -4.75
C LEU A 65 23.21 10.45 -3.49
N ALA A 66 22.47 11.56 -3.37
CA ALA A 66 22.48 12.41 -2.20
C ALA A 66 22.06 11.66 -0.92
N GLU A 67 21.00 10.85 -1.02
CA GLU A 67 20.55 10.01 0.10
C GLU A 67 21.59 8.96 0.49
N ASN A 68 22.25 8.31 -0.47
CA ASN A 68 23.31 7.34 -0.17
C ASN A 68 24.54 7.99 0.47
N ILE A 69 24.93 9.20 0.03
CA ILE A 69 26.02 9.96 0.64
C ILE A 69 25.64 10.38 2.06
N ASP A 70 24.43 10.87 2.27
CA ASP A 70 23.91 11.23 3.60
C ASP A 70 23.90 10.03 4.54
N ASN A 71 23.45 8.87 4.07
CA ASN A 71 23.48 7.63 4.85
C ASN A 71 24.90 7.21 5.22
N LEU A 72 25.88 7.40 4.33
CA LEU A 72 27.27 7.08 4.60
C LEU A 72 27.89 8.04 5.63
N GLN A 73 27.59 9.33 5.53
CA GLN A 73 28.17 10.36 6.41
C GLN A 73 27.50 10.42 7.78
N ASN A 74 26.16 10.36 7.80
CA ASN A 74 25.35 10.64 8.98
C ASN A 74 24.73 9.37 9.61
N GLY A 75 24.74 8.22 8.92
CA GLY A 75 24.30 6.93 9.48
C GLY A 75 22.92 6.99 10.13
N ASP A 76 22.88 6.89 11.46
CA ASP A 76 21.66 6.95 12.27
C ASP A 76 20.96 8.32 12.28
N GLN A 77 21.71 9.39 12.00
CA GLN A 77 21.17 10.75 11.84
C GLN A 77 20.77 11.05 10.40
N SER A 78 20.94 10.09 9.48
CA SER A 78 20.49 10.26 8.11
C SER A 78 18.99 10.55 8.06
N ARG A 79 18.59 11.32 7.04
CA ARG A 79 17.17 11.59 6.83
C ARG A 79 16.37 10.30 6.64
N ALA A 80 16.93 9.31 5.96
CA ALA A 80 16.26 8.04 5.71
C ALA A 80 15.95 7.29 7.02
N ALA A 81 16.92 7.22 7.94
CA ALA A 81 16.73 6.61 9.25
C ALA A 81 15.65 7.33 10.06
N ILE A 82 15.74 8.67 10.18
CA ILE A 82 14.79 9.48 10.95
C ILE A 82 13.37 9.37 10.37
N VAL A 83 13.22 9.46 9.05
CA VAL A 83 11.91 9.32 8.38
C VAL A 83 11.37 7.90 8.58
N GLY A 84 12.23 6.89 8.50
CA GLY A 84 11.89 5.51 8.80
C GLY A 84 11.35 5.33 10.22
N ASP A 85 12.02 5.91 11.22
CA ASP A 85 11.62 5.86 12.62
C ASP A 85 10.28 6.54 12.87
N VAL A 86 10.08 7.73 12.31
CA VAL A 86 8.81 8.44 12.43
C VAL A 86 7.68 7.62 11.80
N LYS A 87 7.92 7.02 10.63
CA LYS A 87 6.93 6.17 9.95
C LYS A 87 6.62 4.91 10.77
N ARG A 88 7.65 4.25 11.34
CA ARG A 88 7.50 3.08 12.23
C ARG A 88 6.70 3.43 13.48
N LYS A 89 7.03 4.52 14.16
CA LYS A 89 6.31 5.01 15.35
C LYS A 89 4.84 5.27 15.05
N LYS A 90 4.55 5.97 13.94
CA LYS A 90 3.16 6.25 13.51
C LYS A 90 2.39 4.97 13.19
N ALA A 91 3.01 4.01 12.50
CA ALA A 91 2.40 2.71 12.21
C ALA A 91 2.11 1.91 13.49
N ALA A 92 3.04 1.89 14.44
CA ALA A 92 2.87 1.23 15.73
C ALA A 92 1.75 1.85 16.58
N SER A 93 1.66 3.18 16.59
CA SER A 93 0.54 3.87 17.26
C SER A 93 -0.80 3.55 16.60
N ALA A 94 -0.85 3.50 15.26
CA ALA A 94 -2.05 3.14 14.53
C ALA A 94 -2.50 1.69 14.79
N SER A 95 -1.56 0.74 14.79
CA SER A 95 -1.87 -0.67 15.08
C SER A 95 -2.32 -0.86 16.53
N LYS A 96 -1.70 -0.17 17.50
CA LYS A 96 -2.12 -0.22 18.91
C LYS A 96 -3.53 0.35 19.11
N LYS A 97 -3.86 1.46 18.44
CA LYS A 97 -5.20 2.06 18.49
C LYS A 97 -6.24 1.13 17.87
N SER A 98 -5.94 0.55 16.71
CA SER A 98 -6.78 -0.44 16.04
C SER A 98 -7.07 -1.63 16.96
N LYS A 99 -6.01 -2.23 17.53
CA LYS A 99 -6.14 -3.40 18.42
C LYS A 99 -6.97 -3.08 19.68
N ARG A 100 -6.82 -1.90 20.27
CA ARG A 100 -7.68 -1.47 21.39
C ARG A 100 -9.15 -1.35 20.97
N LYS A 101 -9.42 -0.75 19.80
CA LYS A 101 -10.79 -0.58 19.30
C LYS A 101 -11.48 -1.93 19.11
N TYR A 102 -10.83 -2.88 18.43
CA TYR A 102 -11.43 -4.19 18.19
C TYR A 102 -11.63 -4.98 19.48
N ARG A 103 -10.71 -4.90 20.44
CA ARG A 103 -10.87 -5.51 21.76
C ARG A 103 -12.08 -4.96 22.53
N GLN A 104 -12.30 -3.65 22.49
CA GLN A 104 -13.46 -3.02 23.15
C GLN A 104 -14.78 -3.50 22.53
N LEU A 105 -14.86 -3.59 21.21
CA LEU A 105 -16.05 -4.09 20.52
C LEU A 105 -16.32 -5.57 20.83
N GLU A 106 -15.28 -6.37 20.99
CA GLU A 106 -15.40 -7.78 21.39
C GLU A 106 -15.88 -7.92 22.84
N GLU A 107 -15.36 -7.09 23.75
CA GLU A 107 -15.82 -7.02 25.16
C GLU A 107 -17.27 -6.52 25.25
N GLU A 108 -17.66 -5.48 24.50
CA GLU A 108 -19.04 -4.98 24.42
C GLU A 108 -20.00 -6.02 23.83
N LYS A 109 -19.58 -6.73 22.77
CA LYS A 109 -20.35 -7.82 22.17
C LYS A 109 -20.54 -8.98 23.15
N ALA A 110 -19.47 -9.43 23.81
CA ALA A 110 -19.56 -10.47 24.83
C ALA A 110 -20.45 -10.06 26.02
N ASN A 111 -20.37 -8.79 26.44
CA ASN A 111 -21.22 -8.27 27.51
C ASN A 111 -22.70 -8.17 27.08
N SER A 112 -22.97 -7.82 25.81
CA SER A 112 -24.34 -7.82 25.27
C SER A 112 -24.93 -9.23 25.11
N GLU A 113 -24.11 -10.20 24.69
CA GLU A 113 -24.49 -11.62 24.57
C GLU A 113 -24.75 -12.25 25.95
N ALA A 114 -23.98 -11.88 26.98
CA ALA A 114 -24.20 -12.35 28.35
C ALA A 114 -25.46 -11.76 29.02
N SER A 115 -25.97 -10.63 28.53
CA SER A 115 -27.21 -10.00 29.03
C SER A 115 -28.48 -10.44 28.31
N ASP A 116 -28.37 -11.19 27.21
CA ASP A 116 -29.50 -11.68 26.41
C ASP A 116 -29.99 -13.08 26.85
N ASP A 117 -29.22 -13.80 27.69
CA ASP A 117 -29.56 -15.15 28.20
C ASP A 117 -30.54 -15.12 29.40
N GLY A 118 -31.49 -14.17 29.40
CA GLY A 118 -32.35 -13.84 30.53
C GLY A 118 -33.85 -13.78 30.22
N THR A 119 -34.44 -14.95 29.98
CA THR A 119 -35.89 -15.30 30.15
C THR A 119 -36.89 -14.96 29.02
N SER A 120 -37.38 -16.01 28.33
CA SER A 120 -38.80 -16.41 28.39
C SER A 120 -39.04 -17.79 27.76
N GLU A 121 -38.93 -18.86 28.56
CA GLU A 121 -39.70 -20.09 28.36
C GLU A 121 -40.78 -20.14 29.45
N GLU A 122 -42.02 -19.81 29.09
CA GLU A 122 -43.20 -20.41 29.73
C GLU A 122 -44.09 -20.95 28.61
N ALA A 123 -44.26 -22.27 28.63
CA ALA A 123 -45.13 -23.02 27.75
C ALA A 123 -46.51 -23.19 28.40
N VAL A 124 -47.60 -22.93 27.68
CA VAL A 124 -48.91 -23.57 27.95
C VAL A 124 -49.66 -23.86 26.62
N GLN A 125 -50.05 -25.13 26.49
CA GLN A 125 -50.88 -25.88 25.53
C GLN A 125 -52.32 -25.29 25.42
N ASP A 126 -53.28 -25.59 24.52
CA ASP A 126 -53.48 -26.30 23.24
C ASP A 126 -55.02 -26.21 22.94
N GLU A 127 -55.46 -26.45 21.69
CA GLU A 127 -56.85 -26.68 21.20
C GLU A 127 -57.84 -25.46 21.17
N THR A 128 -58.63 -25.12 20.13
CA THR A 128 -59.11 -25.77 18.89
C THR A 128 -59.66 -24.73 17.87
N ASN A 129 -59.48 -25.05 16.58
CA ASN A 129 -60.35 -24.89 15.38
C ASN A 129 -60.94 -23.53 14.92
N GLY A 130 -60.59 -23.15 13.68
CA GLY A 130 -61.35 -22.21 12.84
C GLY A 130 -60.63 -21.75 11.56
N ASP A 131 -60.49 -22.63 10.56
CA ASP A 131 -60.24 -22.30 9.14
C ASP A 131 -61.47 -21.52 8.58
N PRO A 132 -61.38 -20.52 7.65
CA PRO A 132 -60.87 -20.77 6.31
C PRO A 132 -60.14 -19.67 5.52
N SER A 133 -59.22 -20.15 4.69
CA SER A 133 -59.05 -19.79 3.27
C SER A 133 -58.64 -18.37 2.88
N SER A 134 -57.42 -18.24 2.37
CA SER A 134 -57.20 -17.77 0.99
C SER A 134 -55.77 -18.08 0.54
N GLU A 135 -55.66 -19.03 -0.40
CA GLU A 135 -54.49 -19.24 -1.26
C GLU A 135 -54.20 -17.97 -2.06
N GLU A 136 -52.92 -17.63 -2.25
CA GLU A 136 -52.28 -17.67 -3.58
C GLU A 136 -50.75 -17.73 -3.42
N VAL A 137 -50.17 -18.78 -3.99
CA VAL A 137 -48.73 -19.03 -4.13
C VAL A 137 -48.28 -18.45 -5.48
N LYS A 138 -47.15 -17.72 -5.51
CA LYS A 138 -46.08 -17.96 -6.50
C LYS A 138 -44.78 -17.23 -6.21
N THR A 139 -43.79 -18.06 -6.00
CA THR A 139 -42.34 -17.87 -6.03
C THR A 139 -41.86 -17.15 -7.30
N SER A 140 -40.89 -16.24 -7.16
CA SER A 140 -39.94 -15.95 -8.25
C SER A 140 -38.54 -15.63 -7.72
N LEU A 141 -37.58 -16.20 -8.44
CA LEU A 141 -36.19 -16.42 -8.10
C LEU A 141 -35.34 -15.14 -7.97
N THR A 142 -34.32 -15.30 -7.13
CA THR A 142 -33.01 -14.65 -7.15
C THR A 142 -32.41 -14.49 -8.56
N GLY A 143 -31.81 -13.34 -8.83
CA GLY A 143 -30.95 -13.13 -10.00
C GLY A 143 -30.13 -11.84 -9.90
N ASP A 144 -28.86 -11.98 -9.52
CA ASP A 144 -27.83 -10.94 -9.44
C ASP A 144 -27.35 -10.53 -10.86
N PRO A 145 -27.40 -9.25 -11.27
CA PRO A 145 -26.89 -8.85 -12.58
C PRO A 145 -25.47 -8.27 -12.51
N GLY A 146 -24.54 -8.99 -13.12
CA GLY A 146 -23.69 -8.37 -14.15
C GLY A 146 -22.21 -8.15 -13.82
N SER A 147 -21.43 -9.23 -13.89
CA SER A 147 -20.00 -9.16 -14.26
C SER A 147 -19.89 -9.00 -15.79
N THR A 148 -19.73 -7.78 -16.29
CA THR A 148 -19.35 -7.52 -17.68
C THR A 148 -17.84 -7.45 -17.80
N VAL A 149 -17.26 -8.53 -18.35
CA VAL A 149 -15.92 -8.53 -18.93
C VAL A 149 -16.01 -8.14 -20.41
N GLN A 150 -15.26 -7.14 -20.86
CA GLN A 150 -15.00 -6.91 -22.27
C GLN A 150 -13.51 -7.15 -22.53
N SER A 151 -13.22 -8.11 -23.42
CA SER A 151 -11.89 -8.40 -23.94
C SER A 151 -11.91 -8.41 -25.46
N THR A 152 -10.74 -8.03 -25.98
CA THR A 152 -10.18 -8.16 -27.33
C THR A 152 -10.67 -7.21 -28.43
N ASN A 153 -9.77 -6.31 -28.83
CA ASN A 153 -9.71 -5.78 -30.19
C ASN A 153 -8.63 -6.54 -30.97
N THR A 154 -9.02 -6.91 -32.18
CA THR A 154 -8.21 -7.34 -33.33
C THR A 154 -7.33 -6.21 -33.84
#